data_AF-A0AAX0S4C3-F1
#
_entry.id   AF-A0AAX0S4C3-F1
#
_cell.length_a   1.000
_cell.length_b   1.000
_cell.length_c   1.000
_cell.angle_alpha   90.00
_cell.angle_beta   90.00
_cell.angle_gamma   90.00
#
_symmetry.space_group_name_H-M   'P 1'
#
loop_
_entity.id
_entity.type
_entity.pdbx_description
1 polymer ?
#
loop_
_entity_poly.entity_id
_entity_poly.type
_entity_poly.pdbx_seq_one_letter_code
_entity_poly.pdbx_strand_id
1 'polypeptide(L)'
;MQLLATGSVRSGHVIAQNVEVIEADTRELQDRPKGFGVYVLQGAFTLWNQQTDSNVTITAHLTGLRAGSNEKPVQGSGIFVSGAGDVGGRLEVDMLETGEIHSNGGIKQGTPDVISGGVFVVYGARVKKVVNNGSVTTYGVNDMVLDNWGMVNEWMAEKRITSHGPSGIGFVNFSEIGTLRILSDIETYGIGARGFNLYDGSLKYAEFKRIVTHANAAVGIQVSRPLGTLVVHEDIETYGGEGESLVKGVITQLSADGLSVKEGGKIDKVEIGGRIVTNGQNVRSLHVQGEINTMTVKGGIFSNGSGSKAVLIENGIVPLNGIKIYEHSAK
;
A
#
# COMPACT_ATOMS: atom_id res chain seq x y z
N MET A 1 -1.86 -20.15 -11.34
CA MET A 1 -0.55 -20.84 -11.48
C MET A 1 0.19 -20.78 -10.16
N GLN A 2 0.62 -21.92 -9.62
CA GLN A 2 1.41 -21.99 -8.38
C GLN A 2 2.74 -22.71 -8.62
N LEU A 3 3.84 -22.10 -8.16
CA LEU A 3 5.18 -22.65 -8.13
C LEU A 3 5.60 -22.75 -6.66
N LEU A 4 5.56 -23.96 -6.11
CA LEU A 4 5.77 -24.19 -4.69
C LEU A 4 7.07 -24.97 -4.49
N ALA A 5 8.02 -24.42 -3.72
CA ALA A 5 9.15 -25.19 -3.24
C ALA A 5 8.78 -25.81 -1.88
N THR A 6 8.51 -27.11 -1.90
CA THR A 6 8.13 -27.91 -0.72
C THR A 6 8.78 -29.30 -0.80
N GLY A 7 8.73 -30.06 0.29
CA GLY A 7 9.30 -31.40 0.38
C GLY A 7 10.77 -31.45 -0.04
N SER A 8 11.07 -32.23 -1.07
CA SER A 8 12.44 -32.44 -1.58
C SER A 8 13.00 -31.29 -2.42
N VAL A 9 12.23 -30.23 -2.70
CA VAL A 9 12.73 -29.06 -3.45
C VAL A 9 13.55 -28.16 -2.53
N ARG A 10 14.87 -28.37 -2.52
CA ARG A 10 15.81 -27.75 -1.56
C ARG A 10 16.61 -26.58 -2.12
N SER A 11 16.59 -26.38 -3.43
CA SER A 11 17.25 -25.27 -4.14
C SER A 11 16.63 -25.12 -5.53
N GLY A 12 16.88 -23.97 -6.17
CA GLY A 12 16.43 -23.74 -7.54
C GLY A 12 16.48 -22.26 -7.94
N HIS A 13 16.43 -22.04 -9.24
CA HIS A 13 16.25 -20.72 -9.85
C HIS A 13 15.03 -20.74 -10.75
N VAL A 14 14.09 -19.83 -10.50
CA VAL A 14 12.84 -19.70 -11.26
C VAL A 14 12.95 -18.52 -12.21
N ILE A 15 12.80 -18.77 -13.50
CA ILE A 15 12.64 -17.73 -14.51
C ILE A 15 11.21 -17.79 -15.02
N ALA A 16 10.48 -16.68 -14.91
CA ALA A 16 9.17 -16.52 -15.52
C ALA A 16 9.17 -15.23 -16.34
N GLN A 17 8.85 -15.34 -17.62
CA GLN A 17 8.89 -14.22 -18.57
C GLN A 17 7.57 -14.16 -19.33
N ASN A 18 6.93 -12.99 -19.33
CA ASN A 18 5.70 -12.71 -20.07
C ASN A 18 4.57 -13.73 -19.78
N VAL A 19 4.47 -14.16 -18.52
CA VAL A 19 3.39 -15.04 -18.08
C VAL A 19 2.15 -14.20 -17.80
N GLU A 20 1.06 -14.54 -18.48
CA GLU A 20 -0.24 -13.89 -18.31
C GLU A 20 -1.25 -14.90 -17.76
N VAL A 21 -1.81 -14.60 -16.60
CA VAL A 21 -2.90 -15.38 -16.01
C VAL A 21 -4.22 -14.72 -16.39
N ILE A 22 -4.85 -15.22 -17.47
CA ILE A 22 -6.10 -14.67 -18.01
C ILE A 22 -7.25 -14.82 -17.01
N GLU A 23 -7.29 -15.93 -16.28
CA GLU A 23 -8.33 -16.25 -15.31
C GLU A 23 -7.73 -17.12 -14.20
N ALA A 24 -8.15 -16.86 -12.97
CA ALA A 24 -7.87 -17.69 -11.80
C ALA A 24 -8.93 -17.42 -10.73
N ASP A 25 -9.15 -18.42 -9.88
CA ASP A 25 -9.86 -18.26 -8.62
C ASP A 25 -9.07 -18.95 -7.51
N THR A 26 -8.48 -18.13 -6.63
CA THR A 26 -7.63 -18.60 -5.52
C THR A 26 -8.32 -18.45 -4.16
N ARG A 27 -9.60 -18.05 -4.12
CA ARG A 27 -10.32 -17.75 -2.88
C ARG A 27 -10.48 -18.96 -1.96
N GLU A 28 -10.60 -20.15 -2.55
CA GLU A 28 -10.77 -21.41 -1.81
C GLU A 28 -9.44 -22.05 -1.36
N LEU A 29 -8.29 -21.45 -1.71
CA LEU A 29 -6.99 -21.95 -1.26
C LEU A 29 -6.82 -21.73 0.24
N GLN A 30 -6.51 -22.83 0.94
CA GLN A 30 -6.48 -22.90 2.40
C GLN A 30 -5.18 -22.35 2.99
N ASP A 31 -4.04 -22.61 2.33
CA ASP A 31 -2.76 -22.10 2.79
C ASP A 31 -2.71 -20.59 2.58
N ARG A 32 -2.61 -19.84 3.67
CA ARG A 32 -2.59 -18.38 3.64
C ARG A 32 -1.55 -17.86 4.61
N PRO A 33 -0.62 -17.00 4.16
CA PRO A 33 0.22 -16.27 5.08
C PRO A 33 -0.62 -15.52 6.12
N LYS A 34 -0.17 -15.52 7.37
CA LYS A 34 -0.81 -14.82 8.48
C LYS A 34 0.16 -13.82 9.09
N GLY A 35 -0.27 -12.56 9.19
CA GLY A 35 0.52 -11.48 9.75
C GLY A 35 -0.35 -10.27 10.03
N PHE A 36 0.05 -9.41 10.96
CA PHE A 36 -0.61 -8.12 11.21
C PHE A 36 -2.14 -8.18 11.43
N GLY A 37 -2.61 -9.28 12.02
CA GLY A 37 -4.04 -9.51 12.30
C GLY A 37 -4.87 -10.03 11.13
N VAL A 38 -4.26 -10.35 9.98
CA VAL A 38 -4.97 -10.78 8.77
C VAL A 38 -4.33 -12.00 8.09
N TYR A 39 -5.11 -12.67 7.25
CA TYR A 39 -4.70 -13.70 6.30
C TYR A 39 -4.65 -13.13 4.89
N VAL A 40 -3.66 -13.55 4.09
CA VAL A 40 -3.51 -13.11 2.70
C VAL A 40 -4.03 -14.17 1.74
N LEU A 41 -4.95 -13.80 0.84
CA LEU A 41 -5.35 -14.66 -0.27
C LEU A 41 -4.17 -14.83 -1.25
N GLN A 42 -3.97 -16.05 -1.75
CA GLN A 42 -2.90 -16.32 -2.71
C GLN A 42 -3.15 -15.64 -4.07
N GLY A 43 -2.09 -15.49 -4.85
CA GLY A 43 -2.12 -14.85 -6.16
C GLY A 43 -2.46 -15.80 -7.31
N ALA A 44 -3.12 -15.27 -8.33
CA ALA A 44 -3.29 -15.91 -9.63
C ALA A 44 -1.95 -16.40 -10.21
N PHE A 45 -0.87 -15.64 -10.02
CA PHE A 45 0.51 -16.14 -10.07
C PHE A 45 1.07 -16.20 -8.65
N THR A 46 1.49 -17.38 -8.22
CA THR A 46 2.08 -17.61 -6.89
C THR A 46 3.44 -18.28 -7.03
N LEU A 47 4.49 -17.66 -6.49
CA LEU A 47 5.79 -18.28 -6.25
C LEU A 47 6.07 -18.30 -4.75
N TRP A 48 6.16 -19.50 -4.17
CA TRP A 48 6.26 -19.64 -2.73
C TRP A 48 7.31 -20.68 -2.35
N ASN A 49 8.35 -20.24 -1.64
CA ASN A 49 9.22 -21.16 -0.91
C ASN A 49 8.55 -21.52 0.43
N GLN A 50 8.01 -22.74 0.54
CA GLN A 50 7.31 -23.26 1.71
C GLN A 50 8.22 -24.14 2.61
N GLN A 51 9.52 -24.18 2.33
CA GLN A 51 10.45 -24.99 3.12
C GLN A 51 10.53 -24.48 4.56
N THR A 52 10.44 -25.37 5.54
CA THR A 52 10.54 -25.01 6.96
C THR A 52 11.99 -24.74 7.41
N ASP A 53 12.97 -25.22 6.65
CA ASP A 53 14.40 -25.00 6.92
C ASP A 53 14.86 -23.64 6.38
N SER A 54 15.32 -22.77 7.29
CA SER A 54 15.83 -21.43 6.99
C SER A 54 17.08 -21.39 6.13
N ASN A 55 17.77 -22.51 5.97
CA ASN A 55 18.91 -22.61 5.05
C ASN A 55 18.49 -22.80 3.59
N VAL A 56 17.21 -23.10 3.31
CA VAL A 56 16.75 -23.17 1.92
C VAL A 56 16.58 -21.79 1.35
N THR A 57 17.22 -21.57 0.21
CA THR A 57 16.99 -20.41 -0.62
C THR A 57 16.55 -20.88 -2.01
N ILE A 58 15.40 -20.36 -2.44
CA ILE A 58 14.98 -20.38 -3.84
C ILE A 58 15.25 -18.99 -4.41
N THR A 59 15.75 -18.95 -5.63
CA THR A 59 16.03 -17.68 -6.32
C THR A 59 15.07 -17.50 -7.48
N ALA A 60 14.79 -16.26 -7.89
CA ALA A 60 13.94 -16.01 -9.04
C ALA A 60 14.24 -14.72 -9.78
N HIS A 61 13.95 -14.72 -11.08
CA HIS A 61 13.90 -13.58 -11.98
C HIS A 61 12.56 -13.58 -12.73
N LEU A 62 11.70 -12.60 -12.43
CA LEU A 62 10.30 -12.58 -12.86
C LEU A 62 10.05 -11.31 -13.67
N THR A 63 9.63 -11.45 -14.93
CA THR A 63 9.42 -10.31 -15.84
C THR A 63 8.14 -10.41 -16.65
N GLY A 64 7.52 -9.26 -16.93
CA GLY A 64 6.31 -9.17 -17.75
C GLY A 64 5.10 -9.94 -17.20
N LEU A 65 5.00 -10.13 -15.87
CA LEU A 65 3.87 -10.86 -15.28
C LEU A 65 2.57 -10.06 -15.39
N ARG A 66 1.49 -10.68 -15.85
CA ARG A 66 0.15 -10.07 -15.97
C ARG A 66 -0.92 -10.96 -15.35
N ALA A 67 -2.00 -10.36 -14.85
CA ALA A 67 -3.11 -11.12 -14.28
C ALA A 67 -4.45 -10.40 -14.47
N GLY A 68 -5.41 -11.07 -15.10
CA GLY A 68 -6.76 -10.58 -15.32
C GLY A 68 -6.86 -9.40 -16.29
N SER A 69 -8.09 -8.95 -16.48
CA SER A 69 -8.46 -7.75 -17.27
C SER A 69 -9.51 -6.94 -16.51
N ASN A 70 -9.76 -5.72 -16.96
CA ASN A 70 -10.83 -4.87 -16.43
C ASN A 70 -12.24 -5.49 -16.59
N GLU A 71 -12.49 -6.27 -17.65
CA GLU A 71 -13.77 -7.00 -17.78
C GLU A 71 -13.79 -8.30 -16.95
N LYS A 72 -12.63 -8.93 -16.75
CA LYS A 72 -12.50 -10.21 -16.07
C LYS A 72 -11.30 -10.20 -15.11
N PRO A 73 -11.43 -9.58 -13.92
CA PRO A 73 -10.38 -9.63 -12.90
C PRO A 73 -10.22 -11.06 -12.37
N VAL A 74 -8.99 -11.44 -12.03
CA VAL A 74 -8.74 -12.70 -11.32
C VAL A 74 -9.39 -12.64 -9.93
N GLN A 75 -9.88 -13.78 -9.45
CA GLN A 75 -10.51 -13.89 -8.14
C GLN A 75 -9.49 -14.31 -7.08
N GLY A 76 -9.37 -13.52 -6.02
CA GLY A 76 -8.24 -13.55 -5.07
C GLY A 76 -7.19 -12.49 -5.42
N SER A 77 -5.92 -12.76 -5.13
CA SER A 77 -4.83 -11.80 -5.40
C SER A 77 -4.28 -11.94 -6.83
N GLY A 78 -3.56 -10.94 -7.32
CA GLY A 78 -2.90 -10.95 -8.64
C GLY A 78 -1.58 -11.74 -8.62
N ILE A 79 -0.51 -11.08 -8.24
CA ILE A 79 0.84 -11.64 -8.15
C ILE A 79 1.24 -11.78 -6.69
N PHE A 80 1.77 -12.96 -6.33
CA PHE A 80 2.14 -13.29 -4.96
C PHE A 80 3.52 -13.94 -4.94
N VAL A 81 4.44 -13.38 -4.16
CA VAL A 81 5.75 -13.98 -3.89
C VAL A 81 6.00 -14.08 -2.38
N SER A 82 6.45 -15.24 -1.90
CA SER A 82 6.62 -15.49 -0.45
C SER A 82 7.75 -16.47 -0.14
N GLY A 83 8.36 -16.29 1.02
CA GLY A 83 9.10 -17.36 1.72
C GLY A 83 8.21 -18.05 2.77
N ALA A 84 8.82 -18.84 3.65
CA ALA A 84 8.11 -19.63 4.66
C ALA A 84 8.13 -18.96 6.04
N GLY A 85 7.70 -17.70 6.11
CA GLY A 85 7.83 -16.91 7.35
C GLY A 85 9.22 -16.28 7.49
N ASP A 86 9.44 -15.64 8.64
CA ASP A 86 10.74 -15.06 9.00
C ASP A 86 11.75 -16.11 9.49
N VAL A 87 11.28 -17.33 9.76
CA VAL A 87 12.09 -18.43 10.34
C VAL A 87 12.26 -19.62 9.40
N GLY A 88 11.62 -19.62 8.23
CA GLY A 88 11.70 -20.69 7.25
C GLY A 88 12.55 -20.32 6.04
N GLY A 89 12.42 -21.12 4.99
CA GLY A 89 13.11 -20.95 3.72
C GLY A 89 12.80 -19.61 3.06
N ARG A 90 13.84 -19.04 2.44
CA ARG A 90 13.79 -17.72 1.82
C ARG A 90 13.53 -17.77 0.32
N LEU A 91 12.88 -16.74 -0.18
CA LEU A 91 12.78 -16.46 -1.61
C LEU A 91 13.59 -15.20 -1.91
N GLU A 92 14.63 -15.32 -2.73
CA GLU A 92 15.48 -14.20 -3.16
C GLU A 92 15.14 -13.87 -4.62
N VAL A 93 14.61 -12.68 -4.87
CA VAL A 93 14.16 -12.25 -6.21
C VAL A 93 14.99 -11.05 -6.64
N ASP A 94 15.70 -11.15 -7.76
CA ASP A 94 16.50 -10.02 -8.25
C ASP A 94 15.65 -8.98 -9.00
N MET A 95 14.62 -9.46 -9.72
CA MET A 95 13.63 -8.64 -10.41
C MET A 95 12.24 -9.26 -10.28
N LEU A 96 11.25 -8.46 -9.87
CA LEU A 96 9.82 -8.73 -10.01
C LEU A 96 9.20 -7.62 -10.85
N GLU A 97 9.00 -7.88 -12.14
CA GLU A 97 8.38 -6.95 -13.06
C GLU A 97 6.98 -7.43 -13.49
N THR A 98 6.00 -6.53 -13.40
CA THR A 98 4.61 -6.79 -13.81
C THR A 98 4.15 -5.82 -14.89
N GLY A 99 3.29 -6.31 -15.79
CA GLY A 99 2.45 -5.49 -16.64
C GLY A 99 1.14 -5.12 -15.92
N GLU A 100 0.05 -5.10 -16.68
CA GLU A 100 -1.29 -4.81 -16.17
C GLU A 100 -1.84 -5.94 -15.27
N ILE A 101 -2.49 -5.54 -14.18
CA ILE A 101 -3.08 -6.44 -13.19
C ILE A 101 -4.48 -5.95 -12.80
N HIS A 102 -5.44 -6.87 -12.80
CA HIS A 102 -6.79 -6.68 -12.32
C HIS A 102 -7.18 -7.83 -11.40
N SER A 103 -7.40 -7.54 -10.11
CA SER A 103 -7.77 -8.56 -9.12
C SER A 103 -8.98 -8.15 -8.29
N ASN A 104 -9.78 -9.14 -7.89
CA ASN A 104 -10.89 -8.96 -6.97
C ASN A 104 -10.82 -10.07 -5.92
N GLY A 105 -10.56 -9.70 -4.66
CA GLY A 105 -10.45 -10.67 -3.57
C GLY A 105 -11.72 -11.48 -3.32
N GLY A 106 -12.89 -10.96 -3.70
CA GLY A 106 -14.18 -11.58 -3.39
C GLY A 106 -14.46 -11.69 -1.89
N ILE A 107 -13.77 -10.88 -1.07
CA ILE A 107 -13.91 -10.85 0.38
C ILE A 107 -15.27 -10.22 0.72
N LYS A 108 -16.00 -10.85 1.63
CA LYS A 108 -17.30 -10.36 2.09
C LYS A 108 -17.11 -9.12 2.95
N GLN A 109 -18.00 -8.13 2.80
CA GLN A 109 -18.02 -6.98 3.69
C GLN A 109 -18.21 -7.42 5.15
N GLY A 110 -17.46 -6.80 6.06
CA GLY A 110 -17.47 -7.17 7.48
C GLY A 110 -16.56 -8.35 7.83
N THR A 111 -15.75 -8.86 6.89
CA THR A 111 -14.65 -9.80 7.18
C THR A 111 -13.36 -9.02 7.45
N PRO A 112 -12.92 -8.85 8.70
CA PRO A 112 -11.80 -7.97 9.02
C PRO A 112 -10.43 -8.67 8.94
N ASP A 113 -10.39 -10.00 8.97
CA ASP A 113 -9.18 -10.79 9.13
C ASP A 113 -8.65 -11.38 7.81
N VAL A 114 -9.17 -10.94 6.67
CA VAL A 114 -8.73 -11.40 5.34
C VAL A 114 -8.47 -10.22 4.43
N ILE A 115 -7.34 -10.25 3.72
CA ILE A 115 -6.97 -9.28 2.70
C ILE A 115 -6.59 -9.98 1.39
N SER A 116 -6.70 -9.25 0.29
CA SER A 116 -6.18 -9.65 -1.02
C SER A 116 -5.46 -8.47 -1.67
N GLY A 117 -4.95 -8.64 -2.89
CA GLY A 117 -4.27 -7.55 -3.54
C GLY A 117 -3.67 -7.81 -4.91
N GLY A 118 -3.24 -6.73 -5.55
CA GLY A 118 -2.70 -6.77 -6.90
C GLY A 118 -1.32 -7.40 -6.94
N VAL A 119 -0.38 -6.89 -6.14
CA VAL A 119 0.98 -7.43 -6.01
C VAL A 119 1.38 -7.51 -4.53
N PHE A 120 1.69 -8.73 -4.08
CA PHE A 120 2.21 -9.01 -2.75
C PHE A 120 3.65 -9.46 -2.77
N VAL A 121 4.48 -8.80 -1.95
CA VAL A 121 5.76 -9.33 -1.49
C VAL A 121 5.61 -9.69 -0.02
N VAL A 122 5.49 -10.99 0.27
CA VAL A 122 5.18 -11.49 1.62
C VAL A 122 6.45 -11.82 2.40
N TYR A 123 6.34 -12.05 3.70
CA TYR A 123 7.44 -12.41 4.58
C TYR A 123 8.31 -13.57 4.04
N GLY A 124 9.58 -13.57 4.42
CA GLY A 124 10.57 -14.52 3.88
C GLY A 124 10.94 -14.30 2.41
N ALA A 125 10.27 -13.38 1.69
CA ALA A 125 10.73 -12.90 0.38
C ALA A 125 11.62 -11.67 0.53
N ARG A 126 12.70 -11.64 -0.26
CA ARG A 126 13.60 -10.50 -0.41
C ARG A 126 13.69 -10.15 -1.88
N VAL A 127 13.28 -8.94 -2.24
CA VAL A 127 13.21 -8.51 -3.62
C VAL A 127 14.14 -7.32 -3.84
N LYS A 128 15.10 -7.46 -4.74
CA LYS A 128 16.02 -6.37 -5.05
C LYS A 128 15.31 -5.25 -5.79
N LYS A 129 14.46 -5.56 -6.77
CA LYS A 129 13.69 -4.56 -7.49
C LYS A 129 12.30 -5.07 -7.87
N VAL A 130 11.27 -4.31 -7.50
CA VAL A 130 9.91 -4.49 -7.98
C VAL A 130 9.59 -3.38 -8.97
N VAL A 131 9.08 -3.72 -10.14
CA VAL A 131 8.66 -2.75 -11.17
C VAL A 131 7.26 -3.08 -11.66
N ASN A 132 6.30 -2.19 -11.45
CA ASN A 132 4.98 -2.27 -12.07
C ASN A 132 4.96 -1.35 -13.30
N ASN A 133 5.18 -1.92 -14.48
CA ASN A 133 5.16 -1.22 -15.78
C ASN A 133 3.74 -0.95 -16.27
N GLY A 134 2.77 -1.76 -15.87
CA GLY A 134 1.35 -1.57 -16.14
C GLY A 134 0.57 -1.04 -14.94
N SER A 135 -0.69 -0.67 -15.16
CA SER A 135 -1.61 -0.32 -14.08
C SER A 135 -1.94 -1.54 -13.22
N VAL A 136 -2.16 -1.29 -11.94
CA VAL A 136 -2.63 -2.31 -10.99
C VAL A 136 -3.95 -1.82 -10.42
N THR A 137 -5.01 -2.59 -10.61
CA THR A 137 -6.36 -2.25 -10.16
C THR A 137 -6.96 -3.34 -9.30
N THR A 138 -7.49 -2.97 -8.14
CA THR A 138 -8.23 -3.89 -7.27
C THR A 138 -9.67 -3.45 -7.06
N TYR A 139 -10.57 -4.43 -6.89
CA TYR A 139 -12.02 -4.17 -6.91
C TYR A 139 -12.74 -4.54 -5.61
N GLY A 140 -12.20 -5.45 -4.81
CA GLY A 140 -12.86 -6.05 -3.66
C GLY A 140 -12.57 -5.37 -2.31
N VAL A 141 -13.36 -5.75 -1.30
CA VAL A 141 -13.20 -5.31 0.09
C VAL A 141 -11.83 -5.76 0.61
N ASN A 142 -11.12 -4.87 1.31
CA ASN A 142 -9.77 -5.12 1.83
C ASN A 142 -8.76 -5.55 0.75
N ASP A 143 -8.96 -5.14 -0.50
CA ASP A 143 -8.00 -5.38 -1.55
C ASP A 143 -6.95 -4.28 -1.58
N MET A 144 -5.72 -4.65 -1.22
CA MET A 144 -4.54 -3.78 -1.30
C MET A 144 -4.02 -3.78 -2.74
N VAL A 145 -3.68 -2.63 -3.32
CA VAL A 145 -3.17 -2.62 -4.69
C VAL A 145 -1.74 -3.17 -4.72
N LEU A 146 -0.87 -2.58 -3.89
CA LEU A 146 0.50 -3.01 -3.67
C LEU A 146 0.74 -3.17 -2.16
N ASP A 147 1.23 -4.33 -1.72
CA ASP A 147 1.40 -4.64 -0.29
C ASP A 147 2.72 -5.35 -0.03
N ASN A 148 3.51 -4.79 0.89
CA ASN A 148 4.82 -5.28 1.26
C ASN A 148 4.90 -5.74 2.73
N TRP A 149 5.10 -7.04 2.92
CA TRP A 149 5.47 -7.66 4.20
C TRP A 149 6.91 -8.21 4.18
N GLY A 150 7.52 -8.34 2.99
CA GLY A 150 8.91 -8.79 2.81
C GLY A 150 9.91 -7.64 2.80
N MET A 151 11.16 -7.92 2.43
CA MET A 151 12.20 -6.90 2.31
C MET A 151 12.39 -6.49 0.85
N VAL A 152 12.26 -5.20 0.55
CA VAL A 152 12.37 -4.67 -0.82
C VAL A 152 13.40 -3.55 -0.88
N ASN A 153 14.39 -3.64 -1.78
CA ASN A 153 15.36 -2.54 -1.89
C ASN A 153 14.76 -1.37 -2.68
N GLU A 154 14.13 -1.63 -3.82
CA GLU A 154 13.49 -0.62 -4.66
C GLU A 154 12.13 -1.14 -5.18
N TRP A 155 11.09 -0.34 -5.02
CA TRP A 155 9.77 -0.57 -5.62
C TRP A 155 9.39 0.63 -6.46
N MET A 156 9.11 0.41 -7.74
CA MET A 156 8.66 1.44 -8.67
C MET A 156 7.35 1.04 -9.35
N ALA A 157 6.37 1.93 -9.39
CA ALA A 157 5.20 1.81 -10.24
C ALA A 157 5.16 2.98 -11.23
N GLU A 158 5.13 2.67 -12.52
CA GLU A 158 5.19 3.69 -13.59
C GLU A 158 3.80 4.20 -13.99
N LYS A 159 2.77 3.38 -13.77
CA LYS A 159 1.38 3.68 -14.13
C LYS A 159 0.51 3.80 -12.89
N ARG A 160 -0.70 4.33 -13.11
CA ARG A 160 -1.69 4.55 -12.07
C ARG A 160 -2.00 3.24 -11.34
N ILE A 161 -2.15 3.34 -10.03
CA ILE A 161 -2.66 2.27 -9.18
C ILE A 161 -4.03 2.67 -8.61
N THR A 162 -4.97 1.75 -8.59
CA THR A 162 -6.36 2.06 -8.27
C THR A 162 -7.01 1.01 -7.38
N SER A 163 -7.71 1.46 -6.33
CA SER A 163 -8.55 0.58 -5.50
C SER A 163 -9.99 1.07 -5.47
N HIS A 164 -10.94 0.18 -5.79
CA HIS A 164 -12.36 0.51 -5.78
C HIS A 164 -13.10 0.05 -4.52
N GLY A 165 -12.60 -0.98 -3.84
CA GLY A 165 -13.32 -1.62 -2.74
C GLY A 165 -13.15 -0.91 -1.39
N PRO A 166 -14.10 -1.09 -0.45
CA PRO A 166 -13.98 -0.63 0.92
C PRO A 166 -12.68 -1.10 1.60
N SER A 167 -12.06 -0.23 2.39
CA SER A 167 -10.79 -0.45 3.10
C SER A 167 -9.61 -0.88 2.22
N GLY A 168 -9.70 -0.73 0.90
CA GLY A 168 -8.59 -0.95 -0.02
C GLY A 168 -7.51 0.13 0.12
N ILE A 169 -6.25 -0.22 -0.14
CA ILE A 169 -5.11 0.70 0.02
C ILE A 169 -4.29 0.71 -1.27
N GLY A 170 -3.93 1.88 -1.77
CA GLY A 170 -3.04 2.01 -2.93
C GLY A 170 -1.67 1.36 -2.67
N PHE A 171 -0.98 1.78 -1.62
CA PHE A 171 0.25 1.11 -1.19
C PHE A 171 0.30 0.98 0.33
N VAL A 172 0.63 -0.21 0.84
CA VAL A 172 0.83 -0.45 2.27
C VAL A 172 2.14 -1.17 2.54
N ASN A 173 2.85 -0.70 3.58
CA ASN A 173 4.10 -1.28 4.03
C ASN A 173 4.03 -1.76 5.47
N PHE A 174 4.55 -2.97 5.69
CA PHE A 174 4.69 -3.62 6.98
C PHE A 174 6.11 -4.08 7.28
N SER A 175 7.09 -3.74 6.44
CA SER A 175 8.48 -4.22 6.58
C SER A 175 9.47 -3.20 6.05
N GLU A 176 10.67 -3.62 5.65
CA GLU A 176 11.73 -2.72 5.21
C GLU A 176 11.65 -2.46 3.70
N ILE A 177 11.57 -1.17 3.34
CA ILE A 177 11.75 -0.72 1.96
C ILE A 177 12.88 0.32 1.90
N GLY A 178 13.81 0.15 0.96
CA GLY A 178 14.80 1.17 0.67
C GLY A 178 14.16 2.39 -0.01
N THR A 179 13.61 2.20 -1.20
CA THR A 179 13.04 3.27 -2.03
C THR A 179 11.72 2.85 -2.63
N LEU A 180 10.70 3.70 -2.49
CA LEU A 180 9.40 3.56 -3.11
C LEU A 180 9.15 4.75 -4.04
N ARG A 181 8.80 4.48 -5.31
CA ARG A 181 8.39 5.50 -6.28
C ARG A 181 7.11 5.10 -6.99
N ILE A 182 6.06 5.90 -6.86
CA ILE A 182 4.83 5.77 -7.65
C ILE A 182 4.75 7.00 -8.54
N LEU A 183 5.14 6.82 -9.81
CA LEU A 183 5.39 7.90 -10.78
C LEU A 183 4.10 8.41 -11.44
N SER A 184 2.97 7.78 -11.14
CA SER A 184 1.64 8.15 -11.59
C SER A 184 0.70 8.28 -10.39
N ASP A 185 -0.57 8.58 -10.65
CA ASP A 185 -1.56 8.84 -9.62
C ASP A 185 -1.88 7.57 -8.80
N ILE A 186 -2.12 7.76 -7.50
CA ILE A 186 -2.80 6.78 -6.65
C ILE A 186 -4.24 7.24 -6.47
N GLU A 187 -5.20 6.38 -6.82
CA GLU A 187 -6.63 6.69 -6.65
C GLU A 187 -7.35 5.60 -5.85
N THR A 188 -8.06 5.96 -4.78
CA THR A 188 -8.87 5.00 -4.02
C THR A 188 -10.28 5.48 -3.76
N TYR A 189 -11.28 4.60 -3.85
CA TYR A 189 -12.69 4.99 -3.90
C TYR A 189 -13.59 4.46 -2.77
N GLY A 190 -13.14 3.44 -2.04
CA GLY A 190 -13.96 2.79 -1.02
C GLY A 190 -14.00 3.53 0.31
N ILE A 191 -15.06 3.32 1.09
CA ILE A 191 -15.11 3.77 2.49
C ILE A 191 -13.91 3.18 3.25
N GLY A 192 -13.19 4.01 3.98
CA GLY A 192 -12.00 3.63 4.72
C GLY A 192 -10.79 3.31 3.85
N ALA A 193 -10.84 3.56 2.53
CA ALA A 193 -9.74 3.31 1.62
C ALA A 193 -8.60 4.33 1.79
N ARG A 194 -7.38 4.00 1.41
CA ARG A 194 -6.23 4.88 1.69
C ARG A 194 -5.24 4.93 0.53
N GLY A 195 -4.60 6.08 0.34
CA GLY A 195 -3.58 6.23 -0.71
C GLY A 195 -2.30 5.46 -0.36
N PHE A 196 -1.66 5.85 0.74
CA PHE A 196 -0.42 5.24 1.22
C PHE A 196 -0.41 5.05 2.75
N ASN A 197 0.06 3.88 3.18
CA ASN A 197 0.22 3.54 4.59
C ASN A 197 1.63 2.99 4.89
N LEU A 198 2.29 3.59 5.89
CA LEU A 198 3.48 3.03 6.52
C LEU A 198 3.13 2.56 7.94
N TYR A 199 2.79 1.27 8.05
CA TYR A 199 2.22 0.67 9.27
C TYR A 199 3.23 -0.05 10.14
N ASP A 200 4.24 -0.66 9.54
CA ASP A 200 5.36 -1.27 10.24
C ASP A 200 6.65 -1.19 9.44
N GLY A 201 7.76 -1.60 10.07
CA GLY A 201 9.10 -1.52 9.49
C GLY A 201 9.57 -0.08 9.29
N SER A 202 10.34 0.17 8.23
CA SER A 202 10.83 1.49 7.89
C SER A 202 10.91 1.70 6.37
N LEU A 203 10.92 2.98 5.96
CA LEU A 203 11.07 3.37 4.56
C LEU A 203 12.06 4.54 4.47
N LYS A 204 13.13 4.42 3.67
CA LYS A 204 14.12 5.51 3.59
C LYS A 204 13.64 6.66 2.70
N TYR A 205 12.98 6.34 1.60
CA TYR A 205 12.53 7.33 0.62
C TYR A 205 11.23 6.90 -0.06
N ALA A 206 10.23 7.78 -0.01
CA ALA A 206 8.93 7.62 -0.66
C ALA A 206 8.69 8.79 -1.61
N GLU A 207 8.33 8.51 -2.86
CA GLU A 207 8.06 9.52 -3.88
C GLU A 207 6.77 9.19 -4.62
N PHE A 208 5.87 10.17 -4.69
CA PHE A 208 4.58 10.04 -5.32
C PHE A 208 4.36 11.19 -6.30
N LYS A 209 3.70 10.94 -7.43
CA LYS A 209 3.22 12.02 -8.29
C LYS A 209 2.06 12.76 -7.60
N ARG A 210 0.94 12.08 -7.40
CA ARG A 210 -0.31 12.62 -6.84
C ARG A 210 -1.07 11.51 -6.10
N ILE A 211 -1.77 11.86 -5.02
CA ILE A 211 -2.64 10.93 -4.30
C ILE A 211 -4.04 11.54 -4.19
N VAL A 212 -5.05 10.77 -4.61
CA VAL A 212 -6.46 11.14 -4.50
C VAL A 212 -7.25 10.02 -3.81
N THR A 213 -7.98 10.35 -2.76
CA THR A 213 -8.82 9.38 -2.04
C THR A 213 -10.25 9.88 -1.93
N HIS A 214 -11.21 8.96 -2.09
CA HIS A 214 -12.63 9.24 -2.06
C HIS A 214 -13.35 8.37 -1.02
N ALA A 215 -14.49 8.89 -0.57
CA ALA A 215 -15.38 8.35 0.45
C ALA A 215 -14.97 8.62 1.91
N ASN A 216 -15.89 8.33 2.82
CA ASN A 216 -15.65 8.55 4.24
C ASN A 216 -14.47 7.72 4.75
N ALA A 217 -13.76 8.22 5.76
CA ALA A 217 -12.56 7.61 6.32
C ALA A 217 -11.40 7.43 5.32
N ALA A 218 -11.44 8.10 4.17
CA ALA A 218 -10.47 7.87 3.11
C ALA A 218 -9.21 8.73 3.28
N VAL A 219 -8.18 8.19 3.92
CA VAL A 219 -6.94 8.92 4.25
C VAL A 219 -5.97 8.95 3.06
N GLY A 220 -5.42 10.12 2.72
CA GLY A 220 -4.43 10.26 1.65
C GLY A 220 -3.13 9.52 1.97
N ILE A 221 -2.43 9.97 3.01
CA ILE A 221 -1.21 9.35 3.52
C ILE A 221 -1.32 9.15 5.03
N GLN A 222 -0.96 7.97 5.52
CA GLN A 222 -0.81 7.70 6.95
C GLN A 222 0.54 7.06 7.28
N VAL A 223 1.29 7.70 8.18
CA VAL A 223 2.62 7.26 8.63
C VAL A 223 2.61 6.98 10.13
N SER A 224 3.02 5.78 10.54
CA SER A 224 3.06 5.35 11.95
C SER A 224 4.43 4.79 12.38
N ARG A 225 5.43 4.92 11.51
CA ARG A 225 6.81 4.44 11.69
C ARG A 225 7.83 5.40 11.07
N PRO A 226 9.13 5.19 11.30
CA PRO A 226 10.17 6.02 10.70
C PRO A 226 10.15 6.02 9.16
N LEU A 227 10.16 7.22 8.59
CA LEU A 227 10.28 7.52 7.18
C LEU A 227 11.37 8.58 6.99
N GLY A 228 12.35 8.33 6.13
CA GLY A 228 13.38 9.34 5.85
C GLY A 228 12.79 10.53 5.10
N THR A 229 12.60 10.39 3.78
CA THR A 229 12.04 11.46 2.94
C THR A 229 10.72 11.05 2.32
N LEU A 230 9.73 11.94 2.39
CA LEU A 230 8.45 11.87 1.68
C LEU A 230 8.37 13.01 0.65
N VAL A 231 8.26 12.66 -0.63
CA VAL A 231 8.04 13.60 -1.72
C VAL A 231 6.69 13.34 -2.37
N VAL A 232 5.87 14.38 -2.53
CA VAL A 232 4.70 14.37 -3.41
C VAL A 232 4.84 15.52 -4.39
N HIS A 233 4.93 15.23 -5.68
CA HIS A 233 5.21 16.27 -6.70
C HIS A 233 4.04 17.22 -6.91
N GLU A 234 2.82 16.69 -6.89
CA GLU A 234 1.58 17.44 -7.06
C GLU A 234 0.80 17.48 -5.73
N ASP A 235 -0.48 17.12 -5.76
CA ASP A 235 -1.41 17.28 -4.65
C ASP A 235 -1.59 15.97 -3.86
N ILE A 236 -1.85 16.13 -2.56
CA ILE A 236 -2.58 15.14 -1.75
C ILE A 236 -4.00 15.69 -1.61
N GLU A 237 -4.99 14.96 -2.14
CA GLU A 237 -6.37 15.42 -2.15
C GLU A 237 -7.33 14.33 -1.64
N THR A 238 -8.15 14.69 -0.66
CA THR A 238 -9.10 13.73 -0.07
C THR A 238 -10.53 14.27 -0.07
N TYR A 239 -11.47 13.34 -0.20
CA TYR A 239 -12.91 13.59 -0.19
C TYR A 239 -13.58 12.66 0.82
N GLY A 240 -14.62 13.16 1.50
CA GLY A 240 -15.38 12.40 2.50
C GLY A 240 -15.11 12.86 3.93
N GLY A 241 -15.93 12.39 4.86
CA GLY A 241 -15.84 12.71 6.29
C GLY A 241 -15.31 11.55 7.11
N GLU A 242 -15.94 11.30 8.25
CA GLU A 242 -15.65 10.18 9.14
C GLU A 242 -16.38 8.90 8.73
N GLY A 243 -15.77 7.76 9.00
CA GLY A 243 -16.35 6.45 8.74
C GLY A 243 -15.48 5.30 9.24
N GLU A 244 -15.95 4.09 8.97
CA GLU A 244 -15.26 2.87 9.35
C GLU A 244 -14.14 2.51 8.37
N SER A 245 -13.04 1.99 8.88
CA SER A 245 -11.93 1.48 8.09
C SER A 245 -11.25 0.30 8.81
N LEU A 246 -10.76 -0.67 8.04
CA LEU A 246 -9.94 -1.74 8.56
C LEU A 246 -8.50 -1.26 8.81
N VAL A 247 -7.99 -1.44 10.03
CA VAL A 247 -6.60 -1.18 10.41
C VAL A 247 -6.05 -2.42 11.12
N LYS A 248 -5.09 -3.12 10.49
CA LYS A 248 -4.42 -4.32 11.07
C LYS A 248 -5.41 -5.35 11.65
N GLY A 249 -6.48 -5.67 10.92
CA GLY A 249 -7.49 -6.64 11.36
C GLY A 249 -8.59 -6.09 12.29
N VAL A 250 -8.62 -4.78 12.57
CA VAL A 250 -9.60 -4.15 13.48
C VAL A 250 -10.36 -3.03 12.78
N ILE A 251 -11.69 -3.02 12.91
CA ILE A 251 -12.53 -1.92 12.42
C ILE A 251 -12.37 -0.71 13.34
N THR A 252 -12.00 0.42 12.74
CA THR A 252 -11.66 1.67 13.43
C THR A 252 -12.39 2.84 12.79
N GLN A 253 -12.84 3.81 13.58
CA GLN A 253 -13.34 5.08 13.06
C GLN A 253 -12.16 5.97 12.65
N LEU A 254 -12.13 6.38 11.38
CA LEU A 254 -11.13 7.30 10.85
C LEU A 254 -11.83 8.47 10.14
N SER A 255 -11.15 9.59 10.08
CA SER A 255 -11.57 10.75 9.30
C SER A 255 -10.74 10.77 8.00
N ALA A 256 -11.32 11.27 6.89
CA ALA A 256 -10.65 11.33 5.59
C ALA A 256 -9.57 12.43 5.51
N ASP A 257 -8.54 12.28 6.34
CA ASP A 257 -7.44 13.24 6.46
C ASP A 257 -6.50 13.20 5.25
N GLY A 258 -5.85 14.33 4.94
CA GLY A 258 -4.88 14.44 3.86
C GLY A 258 -3.57 13.70 4.16
N LEU A 259 -2.73 14.29 5.01
CA LEU A 259 -1.51 13.70 5.55
C LEU A 259 -1.65 13.52 7.05
N SER A 260 -1.65 12.27 7.52
CA SER A 260 -1.70 11.91 8.93
C SER A 260 -0.40 11.25 9.40
N VAL A 261 0.29 11.88 10.35
CA VAL A 261 1.46 11.30 11.02
C VAL A 261 1.02 10.89 12.42
N LYS A 262 0.82 9.60 12.63
CA LYS A 262 0.37 9.02 13.91
C LYS A 262 1.51 9.01 14.93
N GLU A 263 1.17 8.74 16.19
CA GLU A 263 2.15 8.44 17.23
C GLU A 263 3.11 7.32 16.77
N GLY A 264 4.41 7.50 17.05
CA GLY A 264 5.48 6.63 16.56
C GLY A 264 5.90 6.88 15.10
N GLY A 265 5.14 7.67 14.34
CA GLY A 265 5.54 8.18 13.04
C GLY A 265 6.60 9.27 13.18
N LYS A 266 7.70 9.12 12.45
CA LYS A 266 8.76 10.13 12.37
C LYS A 266 9.16 10.32 10.92
N ILE A 267 9.02 11.52 10.39
CA ILE A 267 9.43 11.86 9.03
C ILE A 267 10.57 12.87 9.08
N ASP A 268 11.73 12.54 8.51
CA ASP A 268 12.85 13.48 8.52
C ASP A 268 12.57 14.68 7.59
N LYS A 269 12.02 14.42 6.41
CA LYS A 269 11.73 15.47 5.43
C LYS A 269 10.44 15.20 4.65
N VAL A 270 9.55 16.19 4.62
CA VAL A 270 8.35 16.22 3.78
C VAL A 270 8.47 17.34 2.74
N GLU A 271 8.30 17.00 1.46
CA GLU A 271 8.26 17.94 0.34
C GLU A 271 7.00 17.70 -0.49
N ILE A 272 6.08 18.67 -0.45
CA ILE A 272 4.86 18.65 -1.26
C ILE A 272 4.97 19.79 -2.28
N GLY A 273 5.05 19.44 -3.57
CA GLY A 273 5.18 20.37 -4.68
C GLY A 273 3.86 21.07 -5.02
N GLY A 274 2.73 20.42 -4.79
CA GLY A 274 1.40 20.99 -4.85
C GLY A 274 0.83 21.30 -3.46
N ARG A 275 -0.43 20.95 -3.26
CA ARG A 275 -1.25 21.26 -2.09
C ARG A 275 -1.56 20.02 -1.26
N ILE A 276 -1.86 20.23 0.02
CA ILE A 276 -2.58 19.25 0.83
C ILE A 276 -4.01 19.76 1.00
N VAL A 277 -5.00 19.06 0.43
CA VAL A 277 -6.39 19.53 0.35
C VAL A 277 -7.34 18.48 0.89
N THR A 278 -8.23 18.90 1.81
CA THR A 278 -9.39 18.09 2.20
C THR A 278 -10.69 18.80 1.81
N ASN A 279 -11.64 18.03 1.30
CA ASN A 279 -12.93 18.54 0.82
C ASN A 279 -14.14 18.16 1.71
N GLY A 280 -13.98 17.21 2.62
CA GLY A 280 -15.05 16.79 3.53
C GLY A 280 -15.19 17.67 4.77
N GLN A 281 -16.25 17.41 5.53
CA GLN A 281 -16.56 18.10 6.80
C GLN A 281 -15.85 17.42 7.98
N ASN A 282 -15.48 18.21 9.00
CA ASN A 282 -14.85 17.73 10.24
C ASN A 282 -13.56 16.89 10.05
N VAL A 283 -12.79 17.15 8.99
CA VAL A 283 -11.52 16.44 8.67
C VAL A 283 -10.30 17.34 8.81
N ARG A 284 -9.10 16.76 8.71
CA ARG A 284 -7.83 17.48 8.82
C ARG A 284 -6.97 17.32 7.58
N SER A 285 -6.49 18.42 7.00
CA SER A 285 -5.60 18.33 5.85
C SER A 285 -4.22 17.84 6.26
N LEU A 286 -3.67 18.40 7.34
CA LEU A 286 -2.49 17.90 8.02
C LEU A 286 -2.84 17.55 9.47
N HIS A 287 -2.58 16.31 9.86
CA HIS A 287 -2.81 15.81 11.21
C HIS A 287 -1.54 15.18 11.79
N VAL A 288 -0.97 15.79 12.83
CA VAL A 288 0.33 15.38 13.39
C VAL A 288 0.21 15.01 14.87
N GLN A 289 0.40 13.72 15.14
CA GLN A 289 0.57 13.11 16.46
C GLN A 289 2.00 12.57 16.67
N GLY A 290 2.78 12.43 15.59
CA GLY A 290 4.20 12.08 15.62
C GLY A 290 5.11 13.29 15.35
N GLU A 291 6.23 13.06 14.64
CA GLU A 291 7.25 14.08 14.37
C GLU A 291 7.49 14.25 12.86
N ILE A 292 7.56 15.49 12.41
CA ILE A 292 8.08 15.88 11.09
C ILE A 292 9.21 16.87 11.33
N ASN A 293 10.46 16.51 11.02
CA ASN A 293 11.61 17.39 11.32
C ASN A 293 11.66 18.59 10.38
N THR A 294 11.34 18.38 9.10
CA THR A 294 11.33 19.42 8.07
C THR A 294 10.15 19.24 7.13
N MET A 295 9.43 20.34 6.85
CA MET A 295 8.26 20.31 5.97
C MET A 295 8.26 21.50 5.03
N THR A 296 7.96 21.23 3.75
CA THR A 296 7.63 22.26 2.75
C THR A 296 6.36 21.83 2.01
N VAL A 297 5.44 22.78 1.81
CA VAL A 297 4.24 22.59 0.99
C VAL A 297 4.08 23.82 0.11
N LYS A 298 4.51 23.73 -1.15
CA LYS A 298 4.59 24.89 -2.05
C LYS A 298 3.21 25.47 -2.38
N GLY A 299 2.21 24.62 -2.57
CA GLY A 299 0.84 25.01 -2.88
C GLY A 299 0.04 25.50 -1.67
N GLY A 300 0.47 25.17 -0.45
CA GLY A 300 -0.25 25.43 0.79
C GLY A 300 -1.14 24.28 1.26
N ILE A 301 -1.73 24.44 2.45
CA ILE A 301 -2.59 23.46 3.13
C ILE A 301 -4.01 24.04 3.21
N PHE A 302 -5.00 23.32 2.71
CA PHE A 302 -6.39 23.79 2.56
C PHE A 302 -7.37 22.82 3.21
N SER A 303 -8.27 23.32 4.06
CA SER A 303 -9.48 22.60 4.46
C SER A 303 -10.72 23.32 3.90
N ASN A 304 -11.43 22.66 2.99
CA ASN A 304 -12.56 23.28 2.29
C ASN A 304 -13.92 23.01 2.96
N GLY A 305 -14.06 21.93 3.73
CA GLY A 305 -15.33 21.58 4.35
C GLY A 305 -15.58 22.26 5.70
N SER A 306 -16.85 22.35 6.08
CA SER A 306 -17.28 22.94 7.35
C SER A 306 -16.74 22.15 8.55
N GLY A 307 -16.27 22.85 9.58
CA GLY A 307 -15.71 22.24 10.79
C GLY A 307 -14.35 21.56 10.60
N SER A 308 -13.78 21.60 9.39
CA SER A 308 -12.49 20.99 9.06
C SER A 308 -11.34 21.93 9.40
N LYS A 309 -10.21 21.37 9.84
CA LYS A 309 -8.98 22.11 10.13
C LYS A 309 -7.96 21.87 9.03
N ALA A 310 -7.26 22.90 8.59
CA ALA A 310 -6.16 22.72 7.66
C ALA A 310 -4.99 22.04 8.39
N VAL A 311 -4.74 22.43 9.63
CA VAL A 311 -3.70 21.82 10.46
C VAL A 311 -4.22 21.48 11.85
N LEU A 312 -4.00 20.25 12.29
CA LEU A 312 -4.20 19.79 13.66
C LEU A 312 -2.93 19.12 14.17
N ILE A 313 -2.40 19.62 15.28
CA ILE A 313 -1.25 19.03 15.97
C ILE A 313 -1.74 18.55 17.34
N GLU A 314 -1.64 17.25 17.60
CA GLU A 314 -2.07 16.60 18.82
C GLU A 314 -0.87 15.89 19.45
N ASN A 315 -0.14 16.58 20.33
CA ASN A 315 1.09 16.09 20.97
C ASN A 315 2.25 15.78 19.98
N GLY A 316 2.12 16.19 18.72
CA GLY A 316 3.17 16.04 17.70
C GLY A 316 4.04 17.29 17.51
N ILE A 317 5.01 17.17 16.59
CA ILE A 317 5.97 18.24 16.26
C ILE A 317 6.04 18.40 14.74
N VAL A 318 5.82 19.61 14.24
CA VAL A 318 6.00 19.96 12.82
C VAL A 318 6.31 21.45 12.67
N PRO A 319 7.36 21.83 11.91
CA PRO A 319 7.60 23.23 11.56
C PRO A 319 6.67 23.67 10.43
N LEU A 320 5.92 24.75 10.64
CA LEU A 320 4.97 25.30 9.65
C LEU A 320 5.43 26.64 9.03
N ASN A 321 6.66 27.06 9.34
CA ASN A 321 7.18 28.37 8.91
C ASN A 321 7.18 28.48 7.38
N GLY A 322 6.57 29.55 6.87
CA GLY A 322 6.52 29.82 5.42
C GLY A 322 5.49 29.00 4.65
N ILE A 323 4.68 28.16 5.31
CA ILE A 323 3.59 27.41 4.67
C ILE A 323 2.30 28.22 4.73
N LYS A 324 1.63 28.38 3.58
CA LYS A 324 0.31 29.02 3.53
C LYS A 324 -0.76 28.05 4.02
N ILE A 325 -1.61 28.50 4.94
CA ILE A 325 -2.67 27.70 5.56
C ILE A 325 -4.00 28.40 5.31
N TYR A 326 -4.98 27.65 4.81
CA TYR A 326 -6.31 28.13 4.46
C TYR A 326 -7.38 27.24 5.09
N GLU A 327 -8.18 27.81 5.98
CA GLU A 327 -9.28 27.12 6.63
C GLU A 327 -10.60 27.74 6.23
N HIS A 328 -11.58 26.91 5.87
CA HIS A 328 -12.94 27.39 5.64
C HIS A 328 -13.50 28.01 6.93
N SER A 329 -13.67 29.33 6.93
CA SER A 329 -14.30 30.03 8.05
C SER A 329 -15.79 29.75 8.05
N ALA A 330 -16.30 29.05 9.06
CA ALA A 330 -17.74 28.91 9.25
C ALA A 330 -18.36 30.31 9.41
N LYS A 331 -19.28 30.68 8.52
CA LYS A 331 -20.25 31.75 8.74
C LYS A 331 -21.48 31.19 9.44
#